data_AF-A0A8C3AUA1-F1
#
_entry.id   AF-A0A8C3AUA1-F1
#
_cell.length_a   1.000
_cell.length_b   1.000
_cell.length_c   1.000
_cell.angle_alpha   90.00
_cell.angle_beta   90.00
_cell.angle_gamma   90.00
#
_symmetry.space_group_name_H-M   'P 1'
#
loop_
_entity.id
_entity.type
_entity.pdbx_description
1 polymer ?
#
loop_
_entity_poly.entity_id
_entity_poly.type
_entity_poly.pdbx_seq_one_letter_code
_entity_poly.pdbx_strand_id
1 'polypeptide(L)'
;DPEAFQGQPGDIIPPACPRSSPGPPTRDLPFHVEPRNIVEDDPQERVSAEAAILNSRVNYYSRLTASSDRLLSPPNHVIPGPEELYIYSPLGTAFKVTGSDHSSKNPSIITIFAIWNTMMGTSILSIPWGIKQAGFTLGIIILIFTGLLMLYCCYIVLKSPKAIPYVDASDWEFPDVCRYYFGKFGQWSSWFFSMVSLIGAMVVYWVLMSNFLYNSGQFIYSTISVVYLIVLVTIKTVHLGFHLEFHWFDTSQFYVPEFRLLFPQFTGVLTLAFFIHNCIITLMKSNKHQENNVRDLSVAYLLVGLTYLYVGVLIFAAFPSPPLSKDCIEPNFLDNFPTSDVMVFVARTFLLFQMITVYPLLGYLVRVQVMGQIFGNHYPSFFHVLALNILIVGSGVLMAKFYPNIGSIIRFSGATCGLALVFVFPALVQMISLRRQGVLRWPSALFHTFLILLGVANLLAQFFM
;
A
#
# COMPACT_ATOMS: atom_id res chain seq x y z
N ASP A 1 -48.96 25.15 78.79
CA ASP A 1 -48.44 23.94 78.13
C ASP A 1 -47.11 24.23 77.47
N PRO A 2 -46.11 23.36 77.71
CA PRO A 2 -44.67 23.61 77.59
C PRO A 2 -44.22 23.51 76.12
N GLU A 3 -43.12 24.10 75.65
CA GLU A 3 -41.71 23.93 76.05
C GLU A 3 -40.99 25.29 76.13
N ALA A 4 -40.43 25.71 77.28
CA ALA A 4 -39.18 25.26 77.89
C ALA A 4 -37.93 25.61 77.03
N PHE A 5 -37.29 26.76 77.28
CA PHE A 5 -36.06 26.93 78.09
C PHE A 5 -34.79 26.53 77.27
N GLN A 6 -33.70 27.29 77.14
CA GLN A 6 -32.91 28.10 78.11
C GLN A 6 -31.77 28.77 77.28
N GLY A 7 -31.53 30.08 77.28
CA GLY A 7 -30.60 30.74 78.20
C GLY A 7 -29.66 31.74 77.48
N GLN A 8 -29.85 33.03 77.75
CA GLN A 8 -28.89 34.16 77.71
C GLN A 8 -27.80 33.99 78.82
N PRO A 9 -26.87 34.94 79.11
CA PRO A 9 -26.46 36.21 78.44
C PRO A 9 -24.91 36.46 78.44
N GLY A 10 -24.43 37.61 77.94
CA GLY A 10 -23.17 38.20 78.42
C GLY A 10 -22.48 39.23 77.52
N ASP A 11 -22.79 40.51 77.70
CA ASP A 11 -22.03 41.68 77.24
C ASP A 11 -20.62 41.73 77.85
N ILE A 12 -19.53 41.95 77.08
CA ILE A 12 -18.32 42.73 77.49
C ILE A 12 -17.57 43.24 76.23
N ILE A 13 -17.38 44.56 76.10
CA ILE A 13 -16.42 45.25 75.21
C ILE A 13 -15.23 45.71 76.09
N PRO A 14 -13.98 45.97 75.63
CA PRO A 14 -13.01 45.30 74.73
C PRO A 14 -11.71 44.93 75.51
N PRO A 15 -10.56 44.58 74.87
CA PRO A 15 -9.54 45.62 74.68
C PRO A 15 -8.75 45.52 73.36
N ALA A 16 -8.16 46.65 73.00
CA ALA A 16 -7.31 46.84 71.83
C ALA A 16 -6.04 45.97 71.83
N CYS A 17 -5.69 45.44 70.66
CA CYS A 17 -4.34 44.98 70.33
C CYS A 17 -3.69 45.94 69.32
N PRO A 18 -2.35 46.08 69.33
CA PRO A 18 -1.67 47.26 68.81
C PRO A 18 -1.51 47.22 67.29
N ARG A 19 -1.54 48.40 66.69
CA ARG A 19 -0.97 48.64 65.35
C ARG A 19 0.51 48.25 65.37
N SER A 20 0.90 47.31 64.52
CA SER A 20 2.24 47.28 63.93
C SER A 20 2.09 47.41 62.42
N SER A 21 3.04 48.17 61.86
CA SER A 21 3.13 48.83 60.56
C SER A 21 3.02 47.94 59.31
N PRO A 22 2.74 48.52 58.13
CA PRO A 22 2.52 47.77 56.89
C PRO A 22 3.83 47.21 56.35
N GLY A 23 3.90 45.88 56.23
CA GLY A 23 4.88 45.20 55.37
C GLY A 23 4.48 45.33 53.89
N PRO A 24 5.44 45.18 52.96
CA PRO A 24 5.19 45.40 51.53
C PRO A 24 4.18 44.38 50.99
N PRO A 25 3.42 44.70 49.92
CA PRO A 25 2.47 43.76 49.35
C PRO A 25 3.25 42.56 48.79
N THR A 26 3.05 41.39 49.39
CA THR A 26 3.41 40.13 48.76
C THR A 26 2.61 40.04 47.47
N ARG A 27 3.31 40.17 46.35
CA ARG A 27 2.80 39.93 45.02
C ARG A 27 2.12 38.57 45.01
N ASP A 28 0.81 38.55 44.82
CA ASP A 28 0.10 37.35 44.41
C ASP A 28 0.79 36.83 43.15
N LEU A 29 1.47 35.69 43.28
CA LEU A 29 1.95 34.94 42.13
C LEU A 29 0.69 34.51 41.35
N PRO A 30 0.64 34.70 40.02
CA PRO A 30 -0.59 34.53 39.24
C PRO A 30 -1.10 33.08 39.11
N PHE A 31 -0.55 32.12 39.87
CA PHE A 31 -0.89 30.71 39.76
C PHE A 31 -0.91 30.04 41.13
N HIS A 32 -1.90 30.39 41.96
CA HIS A 32 -2.37 29.50 43.03
C HIS A 32 -3.67 28.86 42.54
N VAL A 33 -3.62 27.58 42.19
CA VAL A 33 -4.80 26.79 41.81
C VAL A 33 -5.10 25.85 42.96
N GLU A 34 -6.31 25.96 43.53
CA GLU A 34 -6.72 25.08 44.63
C GLU A 34 -6.74 23.60 44.19
N PRO A 35 -6.27 22.67 45.03
CA PRO A 35 -6.34 21.25 44.76
C PRO A 35 -7.79 20.77 44.93
N ARG A 36 -8.60 20.89 43.87
CA ARG A 36 -9.89 20.19 43.81
C ARG A 36 -9.66 18.74 43.37
N ASN A 37 -9.91 17.84 44.31
CA ASN A 37 -9.97 16.38 44.25
C ASN A 37 -8.63 15.64 44.32
N ILE A 38 -8.05 15.64 45.53
CA ILE A 38 -7.17 14.58 46.00
C ILE A 38 -8.05 13.35 46.31
N VAL A 39 -7.85 12.26 45.58
CA VAL A 39 -8.22 10.91 46.02
C VAL A 39 -7.06 9.99 45.64
N GLU A 40 -6.33 9.53 46.66
CA GLU A 40 -5.40 8.40 46.55
C GLU A 40 -6.20 7.10 46.74
N ASP A 41 -6.21 6.25 45.72
CA ASP A 41 -5.97 4.80 45.82
C ASP A 41 -5.97 4.22 44.39
N ASP A 42 -4.84 3.67 43.98
CA ASP A 42 -4.55 3.22 42.60
C ASP A 42 -5.45 2.02 42.20
N PRO A 43 -6.03 1.99 40.99
CA PRO A 43 -5.31 1.34 39.89
C PRO A 43 -5.53 2.04 38.53
N GLN A 44 -4.42 2.39 37.88
CA GLN A 44 -4.28 2.95 36.52
C GLN A 44 -4.53 4.47 36.42
N GLU A 45 -3.58 5.23 36.99
CA GLU A 45 -3.10 6.56 36.57
C GLU A 45 -4.14 7.44 35.84
N ARG A 46 -5.21 7.78 36.57
CA ARG A 46 -6.20 8.76 36.13
C ARG A 46 -5.61 10.17 36.27
N VAL A 47 -5.01 10.64 35.16
CA VAL A 47 -4.54 12.01 34.93
C VAL A 47 -3.40 12.42 35.89
N SER A 48 -2.17 12.44 35.39
CA SER A 48 -1.04 13.02 36.14
C SER A 48 -1.33 14.48 36.48
N ALA A 49 -0.86 14.94 37.65
CA ALA A 49 -1.02 16.33 38.08
C ALA A 49 -0.48 17.32 37.03
N GLU A 50 0.57 16.92 36.31
CA GLU A 50 1.15 17.67 35.19
C GLU A 50 0.18 17.82 34.01
N ALA A 51 -0.53 16.75 33.63
CA ALA A 51 -1.52 16.78 32.55
C ALA A 51 -2.74 17.65 32.89
N ALA A 52 -3.18 17.65 34.16
CA ALA A 52 -4.26 18.52 34.63
C ALA A 52 -3.87 20.01 34.57
N ILE A 53 -2.63 20.33 34.99
CA ILE A 53 -2.09 21.69 34.92
C ILE A 53 -1.99 22.15 33.45
N LEU A 54 -1.49 21.30 32.55
CA LEU A 54 -1.42 21.57 31.12
C LEU A 54 -2.80 21.85 30.49
N ASN A 55 -3.80 21.01 30.78
CA ASN A 55 -5.16 21.19 30.28
C ASN A 55 -5.78 22.51 30.78
N SER A 56 -5.53 22.90 32.03
CA SER A 56 -5.98 24.19 32.55
C SER A 56 -5.36 25.38 31.81
N ARG A 57 -4.07 25.28 31.44
CA ARG A 57 -3.36 26.30 30.66
C ARG A 57 -3.92 26.41 29.24
N VAL A 58 -4.12 25.28 28.56
CA VAL A 58 -4.69 25.28 27.20
C VAL A 58 -6.10 25.87 27.19
N ASN A 59 -6.93 25.54 28.18
CA ASN A 59 -8.27 26.13 28.31
C ASN A 59 -8.27 27.63 28.60
N TYR A 60 -7.24 28.14 29.29
CA TYR A 60 -7.08 29.57 29.49
C TYR A 60 -6.78 30.29 28.18
N TYR A 61 -5.83 29.78 27.38
CA TYR A 61 -5.51 30.35 26.08
C TYR A 61 -6.65 30.20 25.07
N SER A 62 -7.39 29.08 25.09
CA SER A 62 -8.53 28.88 24.19
C SER A 62 -9.66 29.89 24.43
N ARG A 63 -9.85 30.32 25.69
CA ARG A 63 -10.77 31.39 26.06
C ARG A 63 -10.28 32.78 25.65
N LEU A 64 -8.96 33.00 25.59
CA LEU A 64 -8.36 34.25 25.13
C LEU A 64 -8.37 34.39 23.59
N THR A 65 -8.31 33.28 22.85
CA THR A 65 -8.37 33.23 21.38
C THR A 65 -9.77 33.43 20.79
N ALA A 66 -10.76 33.87 21.57
CA ALA A 66 -12.10 34.18 21.08
C ALA A 66 -12.14 35.37 20.09
N SER A 67 -11.08 36.19 20.04
CA SER A 67 -10.84 37.20 19.01
C SER A 67 -9.73 36.74 18.04
N SER A 68 -9.94 36.97 16.75
CA SER A 68 -9.13 36.50 15.62
C SER A 68 -7.67 37.00 15.53
N ASP A 69 -7.13 37.56 16.62
CA ASP A 69 -5.79 38.17 16.66
C ASP A 69 -4.70 37.11 16.88
N ARG A 70 -3.83 36.97 15.89
CA ARG A 70 -2.63 36.11 15.90
C ARG A 70 -1.64 36.40 17.05
N LEU A 71 -1.76 37.54 17.72
CA LEU A 71 -0.95 37.90 18.90
C LEU A 71 -1.37 37.15 20.17
N LEU A 72 -2.58 36.58 20.20
CA LEU A 72 -3.15 35.87 21.35
C LEU A 72 -3.05 34.34 21.20
N SER A 73 -2.40 33.85 20.14
CA SER A 73 -2.15 32.41 19.99
C SER A 73 -1.17 31.93 21.06
N PRO A 74 -1.41 30.75 21.68
CA PRO A 74 -0.51 30.21 22.70
C PRO A 74 0.93 30.07 22.15
N PRO A 75 1.94 30.59 22.85
CA PRO A 75 3.35 30.44 22.46
C PRO A 75 3.77 28.96 22.41
N ASN A 76 4.74 28.63 21.54
CA ASN A 76 5.20 27.25 21.30
C ASN A 76 5.71 26.49 22.53
N HIS A 77 6.09 27.18 23.61
CA HIS A 77 6.55 26.55 24.86
C HIS A 77 5.38 26.22 25.82
N VAL A 78 4.16 26.69 25.53
CA VAL A 78 2.94 26.42 26.30
C VAL A 78 2.19 25.23 25.69
N ILE A 79 2.34 25.03 24.38
CA ILE A 79 1.82 23.85 23.69
C ILE A 79 2.73 22.69 24.09
N PRO A 80 2.21 21.65 24.76
CA PRO A 80 3.01 20.48 25.13
C PRO A 80 3.64 19.86 23.88
N GLY A 81 4.86 19.35 24.03
CA GLY A 81 5.45 18.49 23.01
C GLY A 81 4.56 17.26 22.76
N PRO A 82 4.65 16.61 21.59
CA PRO A 82 3.80 15.48 21.23
C PRO A 82 3.85 14.31 22.25
N GLU A 83 4.89 14.23 23.09
CA GLU A 83 5.07 13.24 24.15
C GLU A 83 4.19 13.43 25.40
N GLU A 84 3.59 14.61 25.55
CA GLU A 84 2.79 15.02 26.71
C GLU A 84 1.31 15.23 26.36
N LEU A 85 0.88 14.86 25.14
CA LEU A 85 -0.51 15.01 24.70
C LEU A 85 -1.36 13.86 25.26
N TYR A 86 -2.46 14.16 25.96
CA TYR A 86 -3.42 13.16 26.43
C TYR A 86 -4.77 13.33 25.72
N ILE A 87 -5.30 12.26 25.12
CA ILE A 87 -6.65 12.27 24.52
C ILE A 87 -7.65 11.80 25.55
N TYR A 88 -8.61 12.66 25.88
CA TYR A 88 -9.73 12.32 26.74
C TYR A 88 -10.82 11.59 25.94
N SER A 89 -11.16 10.38 26.38
CA SER A 89 -12.33 9.63 25.91
C SER A 89 -13.61 10.25 26.49
N PRO A 90 -14.73 10.22 25.75
CA PRO A 90 -16.04 10.61 26.29
C PRO A 90 -16.50 9.76 27.49
N LEU A 91 -15.84 8.63 27.78
CA LEU A 91 -16.03 7.83 29.00
C LEU A 91 -15.15 8.28 30.19
N GLY A 92 -14.42 9.39 30.09
CA GLY A 92 -13.62 9.94 31.18
C GLY A 92 -12.23 9.32 31.36
N THR A 93 -11.76 8.49 30.42
CA THR A 93 -10.40 7.95 30.42
C THR A 93 -9.46 8.83 29.59
N ALA A 94 -8.32 9.23 30.15
CA ALA A 94 -7.28 9.96 29.43
C ALA A 94 -6.22 8.98 28.94
N PHE A 95 -6.04 8.88 27.63
CA PHE A 95 -4.99 8.06 27.04
C PHE A 95 -3.78 8.93 26.72
N LYS A 96 -2.59 8.56 27.22
CA LYS A 96 -1.35 9.20 26.79
C LYS A 96 -1.17 8.91 25.30
N VAL A 97 -1.18 9.96 24.48
CA VAL A 97 -0.65 9.87 23.13
C VAL A 97 0.84 9.73 23.33
N THR A 98 1.35 8.51 23.22
CA THR A 98 2.79 8.31 23.08
C THR A 98 3.21 9.18 21.90
N GLY A 99 4.01 10.20 22.20
CA GLY A 99 4.53 11.12 21.21
C GLY A 99 5.08 10.35 20.03
N SER A 100 4.90 10.95 18.86
CA SER A 100 5.31 10.47 17.56
C SER A 100 6.83 10.40 17.40
N ASP A 101 7.53 9.74 18.32
CA ASP A 101 8.88 9.26 18.12
C ASP A 101 8.79 7.77 17.78
N HIS A 102 8.69 7.54 16.48
CA HIS A 102 8.67 6.23 15.84
C HIS A 102 7.52 5.33 16.32
N SER A 103 6.44 5.27 15.52
CA SER A 103 5.75 3.99 15.28
C SER A 103 6.82 2.90 15.27
N SER A 104 6.77 1.97 16.21
CA SER A 104 7.80 0.95 16.46
C SER A 104 8.35 0.48 15.12
N LYS A 105 9.51 0.99 14.73
CA LYS A 105 9.99 0.79 13.36
C LYS A 105 10.14 -0.70 13.12
N ASN A 106 9.68 -1.14 11.96
CA ASN A 106 9.64 -2.55 11.63
C ASN A 106 11.07 -3.12 11.56
N PRO A 107 11.34 -4.29 12.14
CA PRO A 107 12.58 -5.01 11.90
C PRO A 107 12.68 -5.40 10.42
N SER A 108 13.91 -5.50 9.90
CA SER A 108 14.20 -5.81 8.49
C SER A 108 13.40 -7.00 7.93
N ILE A 109 13.22 -8.06 8.72
CA ILE A 109 12.48 -9.26 8.27
C ILE A 109 11.00 -8.98 7.99
N ILE A 110 10.35 -8.15 8.82
CA ILE A 110 8.96 -7.75 8.63
C ILE A 110 8.86 -6.87 7.39
N THR A 111 9.84 -6.01 7.14
CA THR A 111 9.91 -5.19 5.93
C THR A 111 10.07 -6.05 4.67
N ILE A 112 10.96 -7.06 4.67
CA ILE A 112 11.12 -8.00 3.56
C ILE A 112 9.81 -8.74 3.29
N PHE A 113 9.18 -9.27 4.34
CA PHE A 113 7.91 -9.99 4.22
C PHE A 113 6.78 -9.06 3.75
N ALA A 114 6.76 -7.81 4.19
CA ALA A 114 5.78 -6.82 3.75
C ALA A 114 5.93 -6.50 2.25
N ILE A 115 7.16 -6.34 1.75
CA ILE A 115 7.40 -6.16 0.29
C ILE A 115 6.91 -7.39 -0.47
N TRP A 116 7.32 -8.58 -0.03
CA TRP A 116 6.94 -9.83 -0.67
C TRP A 116 5.41 -10.00 -0.70
N ASN A 117 4.74 -9.84 0.44
CA ASN A 117 3.29 -9.95 0.56
C ASN A 117 2.53 -8.87 -0.23
N THR A 118 3.12 -7.69 -0.42
CA THR A 118 2.50 -6.61 -1.23
C THR A 118 2.57 -6.91 -2.72
N MET A 119 3.65 -7.54 -3.20
CA MET A 119 3.76 -7.97 -4.61
C MET A 119 3.01 -9.29 -4.88
N MET A 120 2.93 -10.16 -3.87
CA MET A 120 2.16 -11.40 -3.94
C MET A 120 0.67 -11.12 -3.94
N GLY A 121 -0.06 -11.82 -4.80
CA GLY A 121 -1.49 -11.65 -4.95
C GLY A 121 -1.95 -12.21 -6.28
N THR A 122 -2.87 -11.52 -6.93
CA THR A 122 -3.47 -11.94 -8.20
C THR A 122 -2.50 -11.98 -9.38
N SER A 123 -1.36 -11.28 -9.28
CA SER A 123 -0.28 -11.30 -10.26
C SER A 123 0.25 -12.72 -10.52
N ILE A 124 0.32 -13.57 -9.48
CA ILE A 124 0.85 -14.94 -9.58
C ILE A 124 0.01 -15.84 -10.50
N LEU A 125 -1.29 -15.54 -10.62
CA LEU A 125 -2.25 -16.33 -11.39
C LEU A 125 -1.94 -16.32 -12.89
N SER A 126 -1.22 -15.29 -13.36
CA SER A 126 -0.93 -15.04 -14.77
C SER A 126 0.47 -15.41 -15.23
N ILE A 127 1.35 -15.80 -14.30
CA ILE A 127 2.75 -16.16 -14.61
C ILE A 127 2.84 -17.39 -15.54
N PRO A 128 2.09 -18.50 -15.32
CA PRO A 128 2.17 -19.66 -16.21
C PRO A 128 1.73 -19.34 -17.64
N TRP A 129 0.69 -18.51 -17.78
CA TRP A 129 0.23 -18.01 -19.08
C TRP A 129 1.29 -17.14 -19.76
N GLY A 130 1.97 -16.28 -18.99
CA GLY A 130 3.06 -15.45 -19.50
C GLY A 130 4.23 -16.29 -20.04
N ILE A 131 4.61 -17.35 -19.32
CA ILE A 131 5.63 -18.32 -19.78
C ILE A 131 5.16 -19.01 -21.06
N LYS A 132 3.89 -19.42 -21.17
CA LYS A 132 3.32 -19.94 -22.42
C LYS A 132 3.45 -18.96 -23.59
N GLN A 133 3.23 -17.65 -23.36
CA GLN A 133 3.34 -16.64 -24.43
C GLN A 133 4.78 -16.38 -24.88
N ALA A 134 5.75 -16.46 -23.96
CA ALA A 134 7.16 -16.31 -24.32
C ALA A 134 7.79 -17.60 -24.86
N GLY A 135 7.29 -18.76 -24.47
CA GLY A 135 8.00 -20.03 -24.54
C GLY A 135 8.75 -20.31 -23.23
N PHE A 136 8.98 -21.57 -22.90
CA PHE A 136 9.43 -21.97 -21.56
C PHE A 136 10.82 -21.44 -21.21
N THR A 137 11.82 -21.74 -22.05
CA THR A 137 13.20 -21.26 -21.86
C THR A 137 13.28 -19.74 -21.92
N LEU A 138 12.67 -19.12 -22.94
CA LEU A 138 12.67 -17.66 -23.07
C LEU A 138 11.93 -16.97 -21.91
N GLY A 139 10.83 -17.56 -21.43
CA GLY A 139 10.07 -17.09 -20.29
C GLY A 139 10.89 -17.07 -19.00
N ILE A 140 11.65 -18.13 -18.70
CA ILE A 140 12.52 -18.15 -17.52
C ILE A 140 13.59 -17.04 -17.61
N ILE A 141 14.23 -16.90 -18.76
CA ILE A 141 15.24 -15.85 -18.99
C ILE A 141 14.61 -14.46 -18.82
N ILE A 142 13.43 -14.22 -19.40
CA ILE A 142 12.70 -12.95 -19.30
C ILE A 142 12.29 -12.66 -17.85
N LEU A 143 11.84 -13.66 -17.09
CA LEU A 143 11.46 -13.50 -15.69
C LEU A 143 12.66 -13.05 -14.85
N ILE A 144 13.81 -13.71 -15.00
CA ILE A 144 15.05 -13.35 -14.28
C ILE A 144 15.54 -11.97 -14.72
N PHE A 145 15.62 -11.72 -16.02
CA PHE A 145 16.09 -10.44 -16.57
C PHE A 145 15.21 -9.27 -16.14
N THR A 146 13.89 -9.42 -16.27
CA THR A 146 12.93 -8.39 -15.86
C THR A 146 12.98 -8.20 -14.35
N GLY A 147 13.06 -9.27 -13.55
CA GLY A 147 13.20 -9.18 -12.10
C GLY A 147 14.42 -8.36 -11.65
N LEU A 148 15.59 -8.60 -12.26
CA LEU A 148 16.82 -7.84 -12.00
C LEU A 148 16.69 -6.37 -12.42
N LEU A 149 16.07 -6.11 -13.57
CA LEU A 149 15.84 -4.76 -14.05
C LEU A 149 14.88 -4.00 -13.11
N MET A 150 13.79 -4.64 -12.70
CA MET A 150 12.79 -4.05 -11.80
C MET A 150 13.39 -3.73 -10.43
N LEU A 151 14.24 -4.61 -9.89
CA LEU A 151 15.02 -4.37 -8.68
C LEU A 151 15.91 -3.13 -8.83
N TYR A 152 16.65 -3.01 -9.94
CA TYR A 152 17.50 -1.86 -10.20
C TYR A 152 16.70 -0.55 -10.28
N CYS A 153 15.58 -0.54 -11.01
CA CYS A 153 14.70 0.62 -11.08
C CYS A 153 14.13 0.99 -9.70
N CYS A 154 13.77 -0.01 -8.89
CA CYS A 154 13.26 0.19 -7.54
C CYS A 154 14.33 0.78 -6.62
N TYR A 155 15.58 0.32 -6.76
CA TYR A 155 16.73 0.89 -6.07
C TYR A 155 16.93 2.37 -6.43
N ILE A 156 16.81 2.75 -7.71
CA ILE A 156 16.89 4.17 -8.11
C ILE A 156 15.80 4.99 -7.45
N VAL A 157 14.54 4.52 -7.49
CA VAL A 157 13.41 5.20 -6.85
C VAL A 157 13.68 5.42 -5.36
N LEU A 158 14.13 4.39 -4.65
CA LEU A 158 14.46 4.47 -3.23
C LEU A 158 15.64 5.41 -2.91
N LYS A 159 16.62 5.49 -3.80
CA LYS A 159 17.79 6.38 -3.65
C LYS A 159 17.46 7.83 -3.98
N SER A 160 16.45 8.08 -4.82
CA SER A 160 16.17 9.38 -5.39
C SER A 160 15.93 10.54 -4.39
N PRO A 161 15.22 10.36 -3.25
CA PRO A 161 15.06 11.44 -2.26
C PRO A 161 16.38 11.76 -1.55
N LYS A 162 17.19 10.74 -1.28
CA LYS A 162 18.50 10.86 -0.58
C LYS A 162 19.56 11.55 -1.43
N ALA A 163 19.36 11.65 -2.74
CA ALA A 163 20.30 12.26 -3.67
C ALA A 163 20.15 13.79 -3.78
N ILE A 164 19.16 14.39 -3.12
CA ILE A 164 18.90 15.83 -3.14
C ILE A 164 19.65 16.49 -1.97
N PRO A 165 20.69 17.30 -2.23
CA PRO A 165 21.40 17.98 -1.16
C PRO A 165 20.61 19.21 -0.68
N TYR A 166 20.77 19.58 0.59
CA TYR A 166 20.25 20.82 1.22
C TYR A 166 18.74 20.93 1.46
N VAL A 167 17.95 19.87 1.23
CA VAL A 167 16.51 19.85 1.53
C VAL A 167 16.18 18.62 2.37
N ASP A 168 15.41 18.80 3.44
CA ASP A 168 14.88 17.66 4.20
C ASP A 168 13.77 16.98 3.38
N ALA A 169 14.15 15.89 2.70
CA ALA A 169 13.28 15.08 1.87
C ALA A 169 12.74 13.84 2.62
N SER A 170 12.79 13.83 3.95
CA SER A 170 12.36 12.70 4.78
C SER A 170 10.88 12.33 4.57
N ASP A 171 10.00 13.31 4.37
CA ASP A 171 8.58 13.08 4.14
C ASP A 171 8.20 12.94 2.66
N TRP A 172 9.14 13.15 1.74
CA TRP A 172 8.82 13.20 0.31
C TRP A 172 8.52 11.81 -0.24
N GLU A 173 7.51 11.74 -1.10
CA GLU A 173 7.19 10.56 -1.89
C GLU A 173 7.72 10.72 -3.33
N PHE A 174 7.68 9.65 -4.12
CA PHE A 174 8.23 9.67 -5.47
C PHE A 174 7.64 10.78 -6.38
N PRO A 175 6.33 11.10 -6.32
CA PRO A 175 5.77 12.23 -7.06
C PRO A 175 6.38 13.60 -6.67
N ASP A 176 6.76 13.79 -5.41
CA ASP A 176 7.39 15.03 -4.93
C ASP A 176 8.83 15.16 -5.43
N VAL A 177 9.55 14.04 -5.53
CA VAL A 177 10.86 13.99 -6.20
C VAL A 177 10.71 14.39 -7.67
N CYS A 178 9.69 13.87 -8.36
CA CYS A 178 9.39 14.25 -9.73
C CYS A 178 9.04 15.74 -9.86
N ARG A 179 8.32 16.31 -8.88
CA ARG A 179 8.03 17.75 -8.81
C ARG A 179 9.29 18.59 -8.68
N TYR A 180 10.27 18.15 -7.88
CA TYR A 180 11.54 18.88 -7.70
C TYR A 180 12.40 18.92 -8.98
N TYR A 181 12.47 17.81 -9.72
CA TYR A 181 13.33 17.74 -10.92
C TYR A 181 12.67 18.28 -12.20
N PHE A 182 11.37 18.03 -12.40
CA PHE A 182 10.65 18.37 -13.64
C PHE A 182 9.58 19.46 -13.45
N GLY A 183 9.42 20.00 -12.24
CA GLY A 183 8.40 20.99 -11.93
C GLY A 183 6.98 20.40 -11.95
N LYS A 184 5.99 21.27 -12.21
CA LYS A 184 4.56 20.90 -12.21
C LYS A 184 4.21 19.82 -13.25
N PHE A 185 4.91 19.80 -14.38
CA PHE A 185 4.69 18.82 -15.44
C PHE A 185 5.00 17.39 -14.98
N GLY A 186 6.14 17.19 -14.31
CA GLY A 186 6.51 15.85 -13.80
C GLY A 186 5.59 15.36 -12.70
N GLN A 187 5.12 16.24 -11.82
CA GLN A 187 4.15 15.87 -10.80
C GLN A 187 2.84 15.37 -11.42
N TRP A 188 2.28 16.12 -12.38
CA TRP A 188 1.00 15.76 -13.00
C TRP A 188 1.10 14.48 -13.83
N SER A 189 2.22 14.30 -14.54
CA SER A 189 2.47 13.09 -15.30
C SER A 189 2.69 11.86 -14.41
N SER A 190 3.51 11.95 -13.35
CA SER A 190 3.69 10.86 -12.38
C SER A 190 2.38 10.47 -11.69
N TRP A 191 1.54 11.45 -11.35
CA TRP A 191 0.22 11.21 -10.80
C TRP A 191 -0.70 10.47 -11.79
N PHE A 192 -0.74 10.90 -13.06
CA PHE A 192 -1.54 10.24 -14.10
C PHE A 192 -1.16 8.78 -14.31
N PHE A 193 0.13 8.47 -14.45
CA PHE A 193 0.58 7.09 -14.62
C PHE A 193 0.35 6.22 -13.37
N SER A 194 0.40 6.82 -12.17
CA SER A 194 0.02 6.15 -10.92
C SER A 194 -1.48 5.83 -10.90
N MET A 195 -2.33 6.74 -11.37
CA MET A 195 -3.77 6.51 -11.52
C MET A 195 -4.09 5.36 -12.46
N VAL A 196 -3.41 5.30 -13.63
CA VAL A 196 -3.59 4.19 -14.58
C VAL A 196 -3.32 2.84 -13.91
N SER A 197 -2.25 2.73 -13.11
CA SER A 197 -1.93 1.50 -12.41
C SER A 197 -2.98 1.12 -11.36
N LEU A 198 -3.44 2.08 -10.54
CA LEU A 198 -4.39 1.82 -9.47
C LEU A 198 -5.78 1.46 -10.01
N ILE A 199 -6.27 2.21 -11.02
CA ILE A 199 -7.55 1.92 -11.67
C ILE A 199 -7.47 0.58 -12.41
N GLY A 200 -6.37 0.29 -13.10
CA GLY A 200 -6.15 -1.00 -13.76
C GLY A 200 -6.22 -2.17 -12.78
N ALA A 201 -5.58 -2.05 -11.61
CA ALA A 201 -5.66 -3.06 -10.55
C ALA A 201 -7.09 -3.25 -10.02
N MET A 202 -7.83 -2.17 -9.78
CA MET A 202 -9.23 -2.24 -9.33
C MET A 202 -10.12 -2.93 -10.37
N VAL A 203 -9.92 -2.66 -11.67
CA VAL A 203 -10.65 -3.34 -12.75
C VAL A 203 -10.35 -4.84 -12.76
N VAL A 204 -9.08 -5.24 -12.69
CA VAL A 204 -8.68 -6.66 -12.63
C VAL A 204 -9.29 -7.36 -11.42
N TYR A 205 -9.31 -6.69 -10.26
CA TYR A 205 -9.91 -7.24 -9.04
C TYR A 205 -11.40 -7.47 -9.20
N TRP A 206 -12.11 -6.57 -9.88
CA TRP A 206 -13.54 -6.73 -10.15
C TRP A 206 -13.81 -7.94 -11.07
N VAL A 207 -13.01 -8.10 -12.12
CA VAL A 207 -13.10 -9.25 -13.07
C VAL A 207 -12.83 -10.57 -12.33
N LEU A 208 -11.76 -10.64 -11.54
CA LEU A 208 -11.39 -11.84 -10.79
C LEU A 208 -12.42 -12.18 -9.71
N MET A 209 -12.89 -11.19 -8.96
CA MET A 209 -13.94 -11.36 -7.96
C MET A 209 -15.22 -11.92 -8.58
N SER A 210 -15.61 -11.45 -9.77
CA SER A 210 -16.78 -11.95 -10.50
C SER A 210 -16.60 -13.41 -10.92
N ASN A 211 -15.43 -13.76 -11.47
CA ASN A 211 -15.09 -15.14 -11.85
C ASN A 211 -15.12 -16.07 -10.63
N PHE A 212 -14.46 -15.69 -9.53
CA PHE A 212 -14.37 -16.51 -8.33
C PHE A 212 -15.73 -16.66 -7.65
N LEU A 213 -16.53 -15.60 -7.57
CA LEU A 213 -17.88 -15.67 -7.02
C LEU A 213 -18.79 -16.59 -7.85
N TYR A 214 -18.73 -16.49 -9.19
CA TYR A 214 -19.49 -17.37 -10.08
C TYR A 214 -19.09 -18.83 -9.89
N ASN A 215 -17.79 -19.13 -9.91
CA ASN A 215 -17.27 -20.49 -9.77
C ASN A 215 -17.54 -21.08 -8.38
N SER A 216 -17.41 -20.29 -7.31
CA SER A 216 -17.77 -20.71 -5.96
C SER A 216 -19.27 -20.97 -5.81
N GLY A 217 -20.12 -20.15 -6.42
CA GLY A 217 -21.56 -20.38 -6.48
C GLY A 217 -21.89 -21.68 -7.21
N GLN A 218 -21.31 -21.89 -8.40
CA GLN A 218 -21.48 -23.13 -9.18
C GLN A 218 -21.03 -24.37 -8.40
N PHE A 219 -19.94 -24.32 -7.64
CA PHE A 219 -19.51 -25.43 -6.78
C PHE A 219 -20.60 -25.78 -5.75
N ILE A 220 -21.13 -24.78 -5.03
CA ILE A 220 -22.19 -24.98 -4.03
C ILE A 220 -23.43 -25.63 -4.67
N TYR A 221 -23.87 -25.12 -5.83
CA TYR A 221 -25.00 -25.70 -6.57
C TYR A 221 -24.71 -27.10 -7.14
N SER A 222 -23.47 -27.38 -7.55
CA SER A 222 -23.08 -28.60 -8.26
C SER A 222 -22.76 -29.78 -7.34
N THR A 223 -22.81 -29.62 -6.02
CA THR A 223 -22.50 -30.67 -5.02
C THR A 223 -23.32 -31.97 -5.21
N ILE A 224 -24.46 -31.92 -5.92
CA ILE A 224 -25.31 -33.08 -6.21
C ILE A 224 -24.83 -33.92 -7.42
N SER A 225 -24.03 -33.37 -8.36
CA SER A 225 -23.52 -34.09 -9.55
C SER A 225 -22.09 -34.65 -9.42
N VAL A 226 -21.32 -34.20 -8.43
CA VAL A 226 -19.88 -34.54 -8.28
C VAL A 226 -19.65 -36.02 -7.94
N VAL A 227 -20.57 -36.66 -7.19
CA VAL A 227 -20.49 -38.09 -6.87
C VAL A 227 -20.62 -38.97 -8.12
N TYR A 228 -21.47 -38.57 -9.08
CA TYR A 228 -21.70 -39.33 -10.31
C TYR A 228 -20.50 -39.27 -11.27
N LEU A 229 -19.83 -38.11 -11.38
CA LEU A 229 -18.71 -37.92 -12.30
C LEU A 229 -17.39 -38.53 -11.82
N ILE A 230 -17.12 -38.56 -10.51
CA ILE A 230 -15.91 -39.20 -9.96
C ILE A 230 -15.88 -40.70 -10.28
N VAL A 231 -17.04 -41.37 -10.25
CA VAL A 231 -17.19 -42.79 -10.61
C VAL A 231 -16.95 -43.02 -12.11
N LEU A 232 -17.36 -42.08 -12.97
CA LEU A 232 -17.21 -42.19 -14.43
C LEU A 232 -15.75 -41.94 -14.88
N VAL A 233 -15.07 -40.96 -14.27
CA VAL A 233 -13.69 -40.57 -14.63
C VAL A 233 -12.67 -41.61 -14.19
N THR A 234 -12.84 -42.25 -13.03
CA THR A 234 -11.95 -43.33 -12.57
C THR A 234 -11.95 -44.53 -13.52
N ILE A 235 -13.08 -44.86 -14.15
CA ILE A 235 -13.19 -45.93 -15.16
C ILE A 235 -12.45 -45.58 -16.46
N LYS A 236 -12.45 -44.31 -16.87
CA LYS A 236 -11.81 -43.83 -18.11
C LYS A 236 -10.29 -43.70 -17.99
N THR A 237 -9.77 -43.34 -16.82
CA THR A 237 -8.33 -43.11 -16.58
C THR A 237 -7.51 -44.41 -16.55
N VAL A 238 -8.11 -45.54 -16.20
CA VAL A 238 -7.44 -46.87 -16.24
C VAL A 238 -7.16 -47.31 -17.69
N HIS A 239 -7.84 -46.73 -18.68
CA HIS A 239 -7.82 -47.22 -20.06
C HIS A 239 -6.81 -46.50 -20.99
N LEU A 240 -6.20 -45.39 -20.57
CA LEU A 240 -5.29 -44.60 -21.41
C LEU A 240 -3.95 -44.40 -20.68
N GLY A 241 -2.94 -45.17 -21.08
CA GLY A 241 -1.55 -45.01 -20.66
C GLY A 241 -0.84 -43.82 -21.33
N PHE A 242 0.31 -43.43 -20.77
CA PHE A 242 1.07 -42.21 -21.10
C PHE A 242 2.30 -42.46 -21.98
N HIS A 243 2.56 -41.52 -22.92
CA HIS A 243 3.80 -41.39 -23.68
C HIS A 243 4.22 -39.90 -23.73
N LEU A 244 5.52 -39.61 -23.68
CA LEU A 244 6.12 -38.26 -23.70
C LEU A 244 7.23 -38.18 -24.76
N GLU A 245 7.25 -37.08 -25.54
CA GLU A 245 8.34 -36.71 -26.46
C GLU A 245 8.64 -35.21 -26.35
N PHE A 246 9.88 -34.81 -26.68
CA PHE A 246 10.37 -33.43 -26.59
C PHE A 246 10.80 -32.90 -27.97
N HIS A 247 10.26 -31.77 -28.42
CA HIS A 247 10.62 -31.07 -29.66
C HIS A 247 11.07 -29.63 -29.37
N TRP A 248 12.20 -29.21 -29.94
CA TRP A 248 12.90 -27.96 -29.58
C TRP A 248 12.57 -26.74 -30.46
N PHE A 249 12.17 -26.96 -31.72
CA PHE A 249 11.97 -25.88 -32.71
C PHE A 249 10.71 -26.00 -33.58
N ASP A 250 10.08 -27.19 -33.64
CA ASP A 250 8.87 -27.43 -34.44
C ASP A 250 7.59 -27.28 -33.61
N THR A 251 6.57 -26.64 -34.17
CA THR A 251 5.21 -26.63 -33.61
C THR A 251 4.61 -28.02 -33.73
N SER A 252 4.45 -28.74 -32.63
CA SER A 252 3.63 -29.97 -32.59
C SER A 252 2.25 -29.66 -32.02
N GLN A 253 1.25 -30.51 -32.29
CA GLN A 253 -0.14 -30.25 -31.87
C GLN A 253 -0.34 -30.11 -30.35
N PHE A 254 0.61 -30.60 -29.53
CA PHE A 254 0.48 -30.66 -28.07
C PHE A 254 1.51 -29.80 -27.31
N TYR A 255 2.60 -29.38 -27.96
CA TYR A 255 3.69 -28.65 -27.32
C TYR A 255 3.91 -27.28 -27.94
N VAL A 256 4.25 -26.31 -27.10
CA VAL A 256 4.47 -24.91 -27.48
C VAL A 256 5.98 -24.68 -27.69
N PRO A 257 6.42 -23.90 -28.70
CA PRO A 257 7.84 -23.62 -28.94
C PRO A 257 8.53 -22.93 -27.74
N GLU A 258 9.81 -23.26 -27.53
CA GLU A 258 10.64 -22.69 -26.46
C GLU A 258 10.92 -21.19 -26.62
N PHE A 259 10.85 -20.67 -27.86
CA PHE A 259 11.01 -19.26 -28.22
C PHE A 259 9.83 -18.80 -29.06
N ARG A 260 8.96 -17.98 -28.50
CA ARG A 260 7.82 -17.37 -29.22
C ARG A 260 8.03 -15.88 -29.40
N LEU A 261 7.59 -15.37 -30.54
CA LEU A 261 7.58 -13.92 -30.81
C LEU A 261 6.62 -13.15 -29.89
N LEU A 262 5.66 -13.82 -29.25
CA LEU A 262 4.67 -13.24 -28.32
C LEU A 262 5.27 -12.88 -26.94
N PHE A 263 6.59 -13.02 -26.76
CA PHE A 263 7.29 -12.75 -25.50
C PHE A 263 7.06 -11.35 -24.88
N PRO A 264 6.80 -10.26 -25.63
CA PRO A 264 6.50 -8.97 -25.02
C PRO A 264 5.21 -8.96 -24.21
N GLN A 265 4.24 -9.82 -24.53
CA GLN A 265 3.04 -9.94 -23.70
C GLN A 265 3.41 -10.32 -22.26
N PHE A 266 4.45 -11.15 -22.09
CA PHE A 266 4.95 -11.53 -20.77
C PHE A 266 5.69 -10.40 -20.08
N THR A 267 6.50 -9.60 -20.79
CA THR A 267 7.21 -8.46 -20.19
C THR A 267 6.24 -7.42 -19.63
N GLY A 268 5.11 -7.18 -20.30
CA GLY A 268 4.03 -6.32 -19.81
C GLY A 268 3.41 -6.84 -18.50
N VAL A 269 3.13 -8.16 -18.42
CA VAL A 269 2.61 -8.80 -17.21
C VAL A 269 3.60 -8.73 -16.05
N LEU A 270 4.88 -9.05 -16.30
CA LEU A 270 5.92 -9.00 -15.27
C LEU A 270 6.17 -7.58 -14.75
N THR A 271 6.01 -6.56 -15.60
CA THR A 271 6.16 -5.17 -15.18
C THR A 271 5.13 -4.80 -14.11
N LEU A 272 3.90 -5.30 -14.21
CA LEU A 272 2.89 -5.11 -13.16
C LEU A 272 3.12 -6.05 -11.96
N ALA A 273 3.58 -7.28 -12.19
CA ALA A 273 3.83 -8.25 -11.12
C ALA A 273 4.92 -7.77 -10.13
N PHE A 274 6.00 -7.17 -10.64
CA PHE A 274 7.08 -6.61 -9.83
C PHE A 274 6.87 -5.12 -9.44
N PHE A 275 5.63 -4.62 -9.50
CA PHE A 275 5.34 -3.21 -9.27
C PHE A 275 5.16 -2.90 -7.79
N ILE A 276 6.15 -2.21 -7.20
CA ILE A 276 6.05 -1.61 -5.85
C ILE A 276 6.59 -0.18 -5.79
N HIS A 277 7.06 0.34 -6.93
CA HIS A 277 7.83 1.59 -7.03
C HIS A 277 7.08 2.79 -6.45
N ASN A 278 5.75 2.78 -6.47
CA ASN A 278 4.92 3.86 -5.93
C ASN A 278 4.85 3.94 -4.41
N CYS A 279 5.05 2.82 -3.70
CA CYS A 279 4.92 2.78 -2.24
C CYS A 279 6.22 2.36 -1.54
N ILE A 280 7.29 2.06 -2.31
CA ILE A 280 8.54 1.58 -1.74
C ILE A 280 9.20 2.60 -0.79
N ILE A 281 9.09 3.90 -1.09
CA ILE A 281 9.66 4.96 -0.27
C ILE A 281 8.96 4.96 1.11
N THR A 282 7.62 5.04 1.15
CA THR A 282 6.84 4.93 2.39
C THR A 282 7.11 3.63 3.16
N LEU A 283 7.15 2.49 2.46
CA LEU A 283 7.36 1.18 3.08
C LEU A 283 8.77 1.10 3.71
N MET A 284 9.80 1.56 3.01
CA MET A 284 11.18 1.57 3.51
C MET A 284 11.40 2.55 4.65
N LYS A 285 10.69 3.69 4.72
CA LYS A 285 10.77 4.63 5.85
C LYS A 285 10.40 3.98 7.19
N SER A 286 9.54 2.97 7.17
CA SER A 286 9.12 2.21 8.35
C SER A 286 10.21 1.27 8.89
N ASN A 287 11.27 0.97 8.12
CA ASN A 287 12.33 0.07 8.56
C ASN A 287 13.19 0.69 9.69
N LYS A 288 13.53 -0.12 10.70
CA LYS A 288 14.37 0.30 11.84
C LYS A 288 15.80 0.62 11.40
N HIS A 289 16.36 -0.21 10.52
CA HIS A 289 17.76 -0.17 10.09
C HIS A 289 17.87 0.29 8.63
N GLN A 290 17.89 1.61 8.42
CA GLN A 290 17.86 2.24 7.09
C GLN A 290 19.10 1.95 6.23
N GLU A 291 20.22 1.58 6.87
CA GLU A 291 21.45 1.12 6.25
C GLU A 291 21.28 -0.20 5.48
N ASN A 292 20.36 -1.05 5.94
CA ASN A 292 20.13 -2.38 5.36
C ASN A 292 19.09 -2.37 4.23
N ASN A 293 18.48 -1.22 3.91
CA ASN A 293 17.37 -1.15 2.95
C ASN A 293 17.70 -1.78 1.58
N VAL A 294 18.93 -1.61 1.08
CA VAL A 294 19.33 -2.18 -0.23
C VAL A 294 19.37 -3.70 -0.17
N ARG A 295 19.88 -4.26 0.93
CA ARG A 295 19.89 -5.72 1.18
C ARG A 295 18.46 -6.23 1.30
N ASP A 296 17.65 -5.59 2.14
CA ASP A 296 16.27 -6.00 2.42
C ASP A 296 15.42 -5.95 1.14
N LEU A 297 15.58 -4.90 0.31
CA LEU A 297 14.95 -4.80 -1.01
C LEU A 297 15.38 -5.93 -1.95
N SER A 298 16.68 -6.21 -2.02
CA SER A 298 17.23 -7.24 -2.93
C SER A 298 16.76 -8.64 -2.53
N VAL A 299 16.75 -8.95 -1.23
CA VAL A 299 16.25 -10.23 -0.70
C VAL A 299 14.75 -10.37 -0.97
N ALA A 300 13.96 -9.30 -0.80
CA ALA A 300 12.53 -9.33 -1.10
C ALA A 300 12.26 -9.61 -2.58
N TYR A 301 12.94 -8.92 -3.51
CA TYR A 301 12.80 -9.18 -4.96
C TYR A 301 13.26 -10.59 -5.34
N LEU A 302 14.32 -11.10 -4.71
CA LEU A 302 14.75 -12.48 -4.92
C LEU A 302 13.67 -13.47 -4.48
N LEU A 303 13.07 -13.26 -3.30
CA LEU A 303 11.99 -14.11 -2.78
C LEU A 303 10.76 -14.06 -3.69
N VAL A 304 10.39 -12.88 -4.17
CA VAL A 304 9.28 -12.69 -5.12
C VAL A 304 9.57 -13.40 -6.44
N GLY A 305 10.75 -13.18 -7.01
CA GLY A 305 11.18 -13.81 -8.26
C GLY A 305 11.21 -15.33 -8.17
N LEU A 306 11.73 -15.88 -7.07
CA LEU A 306 11.73 -17.33 -6.83
C LEU A 306 10.32 -17.89 -6.67
N THR A 307 9.41 -17.16 -6.02
CA THR A 307 8.01 -17.58 -5.88
C THR A 307 7.29 -17.62 -7.23
N TYR A 308 7.48 -16.58 -8.06
CA TYR A 308 6.91 -16.54 -9.42
C TYR A 308 7.52 -17.60 -10.32
N LEU A 309 8.84 -17.81 -10.25
CA LEU A 309 9.52 -18.87 -10.99
C LEU A 309 8.99 -20.25 -10.55
N TYR A 310 8.87 -20.50 -9.25
CA TYR A 310 8.37 -21.76 -8.70
C TYR A 310 6.96 -22.09 -9.20
N VAL A 311 6.00 -21.16 -9.05
CA VAL A 311 4.62 -21.39 -9.50
C VAL A 311 4.53 -21.46 -11.02
N GLY A 312 5.23 -20.57 -11.73
CA GLY A 312 5.26 -20.53 -13.20
C GLY A 312 5.78 -21.84 -13.80
N VAL A 313 6.93 -22.32 -13.32
CA VAL A 313 7.56 -23.56 -13.80
C VAL A 313 6.71 -24.77 -13.44
N LEU A 314 6.22 -24.88 -12.20
CA LEU A 314 5.43 -26.05 -11.78
C LEU A 314 4.13 -26.18 -12.57
N ILE A 315 3.36 -25.10 -12.71
CA ILE A 315 2.09 -25.16 -13.44
C ILE A 315 2.32 -25.42 -14.93
N PHE A 316 3.36 -24.83 -15.52
CA PHE A 316 3.68 -25.06 -16.94
C PHE A 316 4.17 -26.50 -17.20
N ALA A 317 5.03 -27.03 -16.32
CA ALA A 317 5.58 -28.37 -16.44
C ALA A 317 4.53 -29.46 -16.15
N ALA A 318 3.74 -29.28 -15.09
CA ALA A 318 2.71 -30.23 -14.66
C ALA A 318 1.43 -30.20 -15.53
N PHE A 319 1.30 -29.24 -16.45
CA PHE A 319 0.16 -29.18 -17.36
C PHE A 319 0.10 -30.46 -18.23
N PRO A 320 -1.03 -31.19 -18.24
CA PRO A 320 -1.15 -32.53 -18.81
C PRO A 320 -1.04 -32.51 -20.35
N SER A 321 0.19 -32.64 -20.86
CA SER A 321 0.55 -32.62 -22.27
C SER A 321 1.44 -33.83 -22.59
N PRO A 322 0.92 -34.85 -23.31
CA PRO A 322 -0.46 -35.05 -23.79
C PRO A 322 -1.43 -35.46 -22.64
N PRO A 323 -2.78 -35.27 -22.76
CA PRO A 323 -3.57 -35.08 -23.98
C PRO A 323 -3.98 -33.63 -24.32
N LEU A 324 -3.73 -32.63 -23.47
CA LEU A 324 -4.06 -31.23 -23.76
C LEU A 324 -2.84 -30.48 -24.33
N SER A 325 -3.12 -29.53 -25.24
CA SER A 325 -2.08 -28.60 -25.72
C SER A 325 -1.73 -27.60 -24.62
N LYS A 326 -0.44 -27.27 -24.46
CA LYS A 326 0.00 -26.20 -23.56
C LYS A 326 -0.53 -24.81 -23.96
N ASP A 327 -1.09 -24.66 -25.16
CA ASP A 327 -1.84 -23.46 -25.53
C ASP A 327 -3.18 -23.31 -24.79
N CYS A 328 -3.66 -24.33 -24.08
CA CYS A 328 -4.87 -24.25 -23.27
C CYS A 328 -4.66 -23.55 -21.92
N ILE A 329 -3.43 -23.19 -21.52
CA ILE A 329 -3.19 -22.47 -20.26
C ILE A 329 -3.85 -21.08 -20.35
N GLU A 330 -4.87 -20.87 -19.53
CA GLU A 330 -5.57 -19.60 -19.37
C GLU A 330 -4.79 -18.56 -18.52
N PRO A 331 -5.01 -17.23 -18.72
CA PRO A 331 -4.36 -16.15 -17.96
C PRO A 331 -4.60 -16.18 -16.46
N ASN A 332 -5.69 -16.80 -16.02
CA ASN A 332 -5.88 -17.16 -14.63
C ASN A 332 -5.76 -18.67 -14.57
N PHE A 333 -4.64 -19.18 -14.05
CA PHE A 333 -4.40 -20.62 -14.15
C PHE A 333 -5.45 -21.47 -13.42
N LEU A 334 -6.17 -20.89 -12.44
CA LEU A 334 -7.27 -21.56 -11.75
C LEU A 334 -8.45 -21.86 -12.67
N ASP A 335 -8.61 -21.14 -13.79
CA ASP A 335 -9.67 -21.39 -14.77
C ASP A 335 -9.40 -22.66 -15.60
N ASN A 336 -8.17 -23.19 -15.58
CA ASN A 336 -7.86 -24.49 -16.20
C ASN A 336 -8.42 -25.68 -15.40
N PHE A 337 -8.85 -25.46 -14.15
CA PHE A 337 -9.34 -26.51 -13.27
C PHE A 337 -10.87 -26.56 -13.25
N PRO A 338 -11.46 -27.77 -13.16
CA PRO A 338 -12.90 -27.92 -13.12
C PRO A 338 -13.49 -27.24 -11.88
N THR A 339 -14.74 -26.78 -12.00
CA THR A 339 -15.46 -26.10 -10.91
C THR A 339 -15.73 -27.00 -9.71
N SER A 340 -15.71 -28.33 -9.88
CA SER A 340 -15.93 -29.34 -8.85
C SER A 340 -14.72 -29.65 -7.96
N ASP A 341 -13.54 -29.09 -8.25
CA ASP A 341 -12.33 -29.36 -7.47
C ASP A 341 -12.35 -28.61 -6.13
N VAL A 342 -12.31 -29.37 -5.04
CA VAL A 342 -12.37 -28.85 -3.66
C VAL A 342 -11.16 -27.97 -3.33
N MET A 343 -9.95 -28.33 -3.77
CA MET A 343 -8.75 -27.55 -3.47
C MET A 343 -8.78 -26.20 -4.19
N VAL A 344 -9.24 -26.21 -5.44
CA VAL A 344 -9.40 -24.99 -6.25
C VAL A 344 -10.53 -24.12 -5.71
N PHE A 345 -11.63 -24.72 -5.24
CA PHE A 345 -12.71 -23.98 -4.58
C PHE A 345 -12.22 -23.26 -3.31
N VAL A 346 -11.43 -23.94 -2.47
CA VAL A 346 -10.84 -23.34 -1.27
C VAL A 346 -9.91 -22.18 -1.65
N ALA A 347 -9.04 -22.36 -2.65
CA ALA A 347 -8.15 -21.31 -3.14
C ALA A 347 -8.91 -20.09 -3.68
N ARG A 348 -9.92 -20.30 -4.54
CA ARG A 348 -10.79 -19.24 -5.08
C ARG A 348 -11.51 -18.48 -3.97
N THR A 349 -11.99 -19.19 -2.94
CA THR A 349 -12.71 -18.58 -1.81
C THR A 349 -11.78 -17.72 -0.94
N PHE A 350 -10.55 -18.17 -0.66
CA PHE A 350 -9.57 -17.34 0.07
C PHE A 350 -9.11 -16.13 -0.73
N LEU A 351 -8.84 -16.28 -2.03
CA LEU A 351 -8.52 -15.17 -2.91
C LEU A 351 -9.69 -14.18 -3.02
N LEU A 352 -10.94 -14.66 -3.02
CA LEU A 352 -12.13 -13.82 -3.00
C LEU A 352 -12.21 -12.98 -1.72
N PHE A 353 -12.05 -13.58 -0.54
CA PHE A 353 -12.02 -12.85 0.73
C PHE A 353 -10.87 -11.83 0.78
N GLN A 354 -9.69 -12.20 0.29
CA GLN A 354 -8.56 -11.29 0.17
C GLN A 354 -8.91 -10.09 -0.74
N MET A 355 -9.50 -10.32 -1.91
CA MET A 355 -9.84 -9.23 -2.84
C MET A 355 -10.92 -8.30 -2.29
N ILE A 356 -11.93 -8.85 -1.61
CA ILE A 356 -13.01 -8.05 -0.99
C ILE A 356 -12.43 -7.10 0.08
N THR A 357 -11.42 -7.54 0.85
CA THR A 357 -10.81 -6.71 1.88
C THR A 357 -9.82 -5.69 1.32
N VAL A 358 -9.10 -6.02 0.24
CA VAL A 358 -8.10 -5.11 -0.37
C VAL A 358 -8.74 -4.07 -1.29
N TYR A 359 -9.86 -4.38 -1.95
CA TYR A 359 -10.51 -3.48 -2.91
C TYR A 359 -10.88 -2.09 -2.32
N PRO A 360 -11.46 -1.98 -1.11
CA PRO A 360 -11.72 -0.70 -0.46
C PRO A 360 -10.45 0.11 -0.15
N LEU A 361 -9.33 -0.56 0.21
CA LEU A 361 -8.06 0.12 0.49
C LEU A 361 -7.50 0.76 -0.79
N LEU A 362 -7.55 0.05 -1.93
CA LEU A 362 -7.16 0.61 -3.23
C LEU A 362 -8.07 1.77 -3.63
N GLY A 363 -9.38 1.65 -3.41
CA GLY A 363 -10.33 2.74 -3.63
C GLY A 363 -10.04 3.97 -2.79
N TYR A 364 -9.65 3.79 -1.52
CA TYR A 364 -9.21 4.88 -0.65
C TYR A 364 -7.94 5.56 -1.17
N LEU A 365 -6.94 4.80 -1.65
CA LEU A 365 -5.73 5.36 -2.25
C LEU A 365 -6.03 6.19 -3.49
N VAL A 366 -6.86 5.69 -4.41
CA VAL A 366 -7.32 6.45 -5.58
C VAL A 366 -8.04 7.73 -5.15
N ARG A 367 -8.94 7.64 -4.16
CA ARG A 367 -9.65 8.80 -3.63
C ARG A 367 -8.69 9.86 -3.10
N VAL A 368 -7.74 9.50 -2.25
CA VAL A 368 -6.78 10.44 -1.66
C VAL A 368 -5.94 11.10 -2.75
N GLN A 369 -5.46 10.33 -3.73
CA GLN A 369 -4.64 10.86 -4.81
C GLN A 369 -5.44 11.77 -5.76
N VAL A 370 -6.68 11.42 -6.11
CA VAL A 370 -7.54 12.24 -6.99
C VAL A 370 -8.01 13.51 -6.29
N MET A 371 -8.56 13.36 -5.07
CA MET A 371 -9.13 14.49 -4.35
C MET A 371 -8.06 15.46 -3.86
N GLY A 372 -6.93 14.95 -3.38
CA GLY A 372 -5.79 15.77 -2.97
C GLY A 372 -5.21 16.57 -4.13
N GLN A 373 -5.07 15.97 -5.32
CA GLN A 373 -4.45 16.65 -6.46
C GLN A 373 -5.39 17.63 -7.18
N ILE A 374 -6.67 17.31 -7.31
CA ILE A 374 -7.65 18.15 -8.03
C ILE A 374 -8.23 19.25 -7.14
N PHE A 375 -8.59 18.92 -5.90
CA PHE A 375 -9.33 19.83 -5.02
C PHE A 375 -8.48 20.39 -3.87
N GLY A 376 -7.24 19.92 -3.68
CA GLY A 376 -6.36 20.33 -2.58
C GLY A 376 -6.80 19.85 -1.19
N ASN A 377 -8.00 19.26 -1.08
CA ASN A 377 -8.59 18.75 0.15
C ASN A 377 -8.80 17.23 0.05
N HIS A 378 -8.44 16.50 1.10
CA HIS A 378 -8.59 15.04 1.16
C HIS A 378 -10.04 14.56 1.07
N TYR A 379 -10.99 15.40 1.49
CA TYR A 379 -12.43 15.12 1.42
C TYR A 379 -13.20 16.40 1.07
N PRO A 380 -13.40 16.70 -0.22
CA PRO A 380 -14.02 17.95 -0.64
C PRO A 380 -15.54 17.96 -0.40
N SER A 381 -16.26 16.95 -0.89
CA SER A 381 -17.67 16.74 -0.57
C SER A 381 -18.12 15.29 -0.81
N PHE A 382 -19.24 14.90 -0.22
CA PHE A 382 -19.83 13.57 -0.40
C PHE A 382 -20.13 13.26 -1.88
N PHE A 383 -20.66 14.23 -2.64
CA PHE A 383 -21.00 14.04 -4.05
C PHE A 383 -19.78 13.78 -4.93
N HIS A 384 -18.65 14.46 -4.69
CA HIS A 384 -17.42 14.22 -5.44
C HIS A 384 -16.88 12.81 -5.18
N VAL A 385 -16.90 12.35 -3.92
CA VAL A 385 -16.45 11.00 -3.55
C VAL A 385 -17.39 9.94 -4.11
N LEU A 386 -18.71 10.16 -4.05
CA LEU A 386 -19.70 9.26 -4.62
C LEU A 386 -19.52 9.13 -6.14
N ALA A 387 -19.35 10.25 -6.85
CA ALA A 387 -19.13 10.24 -8.30
C ALA A 387 -17.86 9.46 -8.69
N LEU A 388 -16.76 9.65 -7.96
CA LEU A 388 -15.51 8.90 -8.19
C LEU A 388 -15.73 7.39 -7.96
N ASN A 389 -16.37 7.00 -6.86
CA ASN A 389 -16.62 5.60 -6.56
C ASN A 389 -17.52 4.92 -7.60
N ILE A 390 -18.58 5.62 -8.05
CA ILE A 390 -19.47 5.14 -9.12
C ILE A 390 -18.69 4.95 -10.42
N LEU A 391 -17.80 5.89 -10.77
CA LEU A 391 -16.98 5.79 -11.97
C LEU A 391 -16.04 4.58 -11.90
N ILE A 392 -15.34 4.40 -10.79
CA ILE A 392 -14.39 3.30 -10.61
C ILE A 392 -15.11 1.95 -10.66
N VAL A 393 -16.17 1.77 -9.85
CA VAL A 393 -16.95 0.53 -9.83
C VAL A 393 -17.61 0.28 -11.20
N GLY A 394 -18.18 1.32 -11.81
CA GLY A 394 -18.77 1.25 -13.14
C GLY A 394 -17.78 0.78 -14.21
N SER A 395 -16.54 1.27 -14.18
CA SER A 395 -15.48 0.84 -15.09
C SER A 395 -15.13 -0.65 -14.91
N GLY A 396 -15.06 -1.13 -13.66
CA GLY A 396 -14.81 -2.54 -13.34
C GLY A 396 -15.95 -3.45 -13.82
N VAL A 397 -17.20 -3.06 -13.58
CA VAL A 397 -18.40 -3.79 -14.03
C VAL A 397 -18.46 -3.86 -15.56
N LEU A 398 -18.21 -2.73 -16.24
CA LEU A 398 -18.24 -2.65 -17.69
C LEU A 398 -17.19 -3.60 -18.30
N MET A 399 -15.96 -3.58 -17.79
CA MET A 399 -14.91 -4.47 -18.25
C MET A 399 -15.25 -5.95 -18.00
N ALA A 400 -15.74 -6.28 -16.80
CA ALA A 400 -16.12 -7.65 -16.45
C ALA A 400 -17.25 -8.20 -17.33
N LYS A 401 -18.16 -7.34 -17.80
CA LYS A 401 -19.27 -7.75 -18.69
C LYS A 401 -18.84 -7.87 -20.16
N PHE A 402 -18.07 -6.92 -20.67
CA PHE A 402 -17.80 -6.82 -22.12
C PHE A 402 -16.48 -7.45 -22.57
N TYR A 403 -15.41 -7.38 -21.75
CA TYR A 403 -14.09 -7.87 -22.13
C TYR A 403 -13.29 -8.41 -20.92
N PRO A 404 -13.66 -9.58 -20.36
CA PRO A 404 -13.06 -10.13 -19.15
C PRO A 404 -11.71 -10.86 -19.39
N ASN A 405 -10.84 -10.33 -20.26
CA ASN A 405 -9.51 -10.91 -20.49
C ASN A 405 -8.46 -10.30 -19.54
N ILE A 406 -8.17 -11.03 -18.46
CA ILE A 406 -7.24 -10.59 -17.39
C ILE A 406 -5.84 -10.30 -17.94
N GLY A 407 -5.30 -11.17 -18.81
CA GLY A 407 -3.95 -11.02 -19.37
C GLY A 407 -3.79 -9.73 -20.18
N SER A 408 -4.82 -9.35 -20.94
CA SER A 408 -4.81 -8.11 -21.73
C SER A 408 -4.85 -6.87 -20.85
N ILE A 409 -5.67 -6.87 -19.79
CA ILE A 409 -5.74 -5.72 -18.88
C ILE A 409 -4.40 -5.55 -18.16
N ILE A 410 -3.83 -6.65 -17.64
CA ILE A 410 -2.56 -6.64 -16.92
C ILE A 410 -1.40 -6.18 -17.82
N ARG A 411 -1.28 -6.71 -19.05
CA ARG A 411 -0.16 -6.36 -19.94
C ARG A 411 -0.15 -4.89 -20.34
N PHE A 412 -1.32 -4.32 -20.68
CA PHE A 412 -1.42 -2.91 -21.07
C PHE A 412 -1.29 -1.97 -19.88
N SER A 413 -1.91 -2.30 -18.75
CA SER A 413 -1.77 -1.51 -17.52
C SER A 413 -0.31 -1.48 -17.07
N GLY A 414 0.33 -2.65 -16.99
CA GLY A 414 1.73 -2.82 -16.60
C GLY A 414 2.71 -2.12 -17.53
N ALA A 415 2.56 -2.27 -18.85
CA ALA A 415 3.43 -1.60 -19.82
C ALA A 415 3.28 -0.07 -19.77
N THR A 416 2.06 0.44 -19.61
CA THR A 416 1.79 1.88 -19.58
C THR A 416 2.29 2.53 -18.29
N CYS A 417 1.97 1.96 -17.12
CA CYS A 417 2.44 2.52 -15.86
C CYS A 417 3.95 2.30 -15.68
N GLY A 418 4.45 1.15 -16.12
CA GLY A 418 5.86 0.79 -16.10
C GLY A 418 6.73 1.74 -16.91
N LEU A 419 6.31 2.07 -18.15
CA LEU A 419 7.01 3.03 -19.00
C LEU A 419 7.40 4.27 -18.21
N ALA A 420 6.45 4.89 -17.52
CA ALA A 420 6.70 6.13 -16.81
C ALA A 420 7.36 5.91 -15.44
N LEU A 421 6.75 5.12 -14.56
CA LEU A 421 7.11 5.06 -13.14
C LEU A 421 8.29 4.14 -12.85
N VAL A 422 8.55 3.17 -13.73
CA VAL A 422 9.62 2.18 -13.56
C VAL A 422 10.82 2.54 -14.43
N PHE A 423 10.61 2.88 -15.69
CA PHE A 423 11.70 3.10 -16.65
C PHE A 423 12.07 4.58 -16.79
N VAL A 424 11.15 5.43 -17.25
CA VAL A 424 11.44 6.81 -17.67
C VAL A 424 11.77 7.72 -16.49
N PHE A 425 10.89 7.85 -15.50
CA PHE A 425 11.10 8.80 -14.40
C PHE A 425 12.33 8.45 -13.56
N PRO A 426 12.53 7.20 -13.10
CA PRO A 426 13.71 6.88 -12.30
C PRO A 426 15.01 7.12 -13.08
N ALA A 427 15.07 6.70 -14.34
CA ALA A 427 16.25 6.88 -15.18
C ALA A 427 16.58 8.36 -15.43
N LEU A 428 15.57 9.18 -15.73
CA LEU A 428 15.77 10.61 -15.94
C LEU A 428 16.15 11.34 -14.64
N VAL A 429 15.51 11.03 -13.50
CA VAL A 429 15.85 11.61 -12.19
C VAL A 429 17.30 11.32 -11.85
N GLN A 430 17.74 10.07 -12.02
CA GLN A 430 19.11 9.68 -11.74
C GLN A 430 20.11 10.38 -12.67
N MET A 431 19.81 10.46 -13.96
CA MET A 431 20.67 11.13 -14.94
C MET A 431 20.79 12.64 -14.66
N ILE A 432 19.69 13.33 -14.32
CA ILE A 432 19.71 14.75 -13.97
C ILE A 432 20.45 14.97 -12.65
N SER A 433 20.23 14.12 -11.65
CA SER A 433 20.94 14.18 -10.37
C SER A 433 22.46 14.06 -10.57
N LEU A 434 22.91 13.05 -11.33
CA LEU A 434 24.33 12.87 -11.66
C LEU A 434 24.92 14.03 -12.47
N ARG A 435 24.13 14.62 -13.38
CA ARG A 435 24.55 15.79 -14.15
C ARG A 435 24.73 17.02 -13.26
N ARG A 436 23.84 17.26 -12.30
CA ARG A 436 23.96 18.36 -11.31
C ARG A 436 25.17 18.20 -10.40
N GLN A 437 25.54 16.95 -10.08
CA GLN A 437 26.74 16.65 -9.28
C GLN A 437 28.05 16.70 -10.10
N GLY A 438 27.98 16.84 -11.43
CA GLY A 438 29.16 16.83 -12.31
C GLY A 438 29.84 15.46 -12.47
N VAL A 439 29.22 14.37 -12.01
CA VAL A 439 29.80 13.00 -12.01
C VAL A 439 29.23 12.13 -13.14
N LEU A 440 28.48 12.72 -14.08
CA LEU A 440 27.84 11.96 -15.16
C LEU A 440 28.91 11.39 -16.12
N ARG A 441 29.05 10.07 -16.12
CA ARG A 441 29.90 9.34 -17.07
C ARG A 441 29.09 8.86 -18.28
N TRP A 442 29.72 8.85 -19.45
CA TRP A 442 29.13 8.38 -20.72
C TRP A 442 28.51 6.96 -20.64
N PRO A 443 29.17 5.95 -20.04
CA PRO A 443 28.58 4.60 -19.91
C PRO A 443 27.30 4.59 -19.06
N SER A 444 27.25 5.42 -18.03
CA SER A 444 26.06 5.55 -17.19
C SER A 444 24.91 6.20 -17.97
N ALA A 445 25.18 7.27 -18.72
CA ALA A 445 24.18 7.90 -19.58
C ALA A 445 23.60 6.91 -20.60
N LEU A 446 24.46 6.15 -21.29
CA LEU A 446 24.05 5.16 -22.28
C LEU A 446 23.18 4.06 -21.66
N PHE A 447 23.54 3.55 -20.48
CA PHE A 447 22.76 2.54 -19.78
C PHE A 447 21.36 3.05 -19.37
N HIS A 448 21.26 4.26 -18.82
CA HIS A 448 19.96 4.83 -18.44
C HIS A 448 19.09 5.16 -19.67
N THR A 449 19.70 5.62 -20.78
CA THR A 449 18.98 5.79 -22.05
C THR A 449 18.47 4.44 -22.59
N PHE A 450 19.26 3.37 -22.47
CA PHE A 450 18.83 2.03 -22.85
C PHE A 450 17.61 1.54 -22.04
N LEU A 451 17.56 1.82 -20.73
CA LEU A 451 16.38 1.50 -19.90
C LEU A 451 15.12 2.25 -20.39
N ILE A 452 15.26 3.52 -20.78
CA ILE A 452 14.14 4.30 -21.34
C ILE A 452 13.64 3.66 -22.64
N LEU A 453 14.57 3.28 -23.53
CA LEU A 453 14.23 2.62 -24.80
C LEU A 453 13.53 1.27 -24.57
N LEU A 454 13.97 0.48 -23.59
CA LEU A 454 13.30 -0.76 -23.21
C LEU A 454 11.87 -0.52 -22.74
N GLY A 455 11.63 0.50 -21.91
CA GLY A 455 10.29 0.86 -21.46
C GLY A 455 9.37 1.25 -22.64
N VAL A 456 9.88 2.06 -23.57
CA VAL A 456 9.14 2.46 -24.78
C VAL A 456 8.86 1.25 -25.67
N ALA A 457 9.87 0.40 -25.89
CA ALA A 457 9.72 -0.83 -26.66
C ALA A 457 8.69 -1.78 -26.03
N ASN A 458 8.66 -1.91 -24.71
CA ASN A 458 7.70 -2.76 -24.00
C ASN A 458 6.25 -2.31 -24.26
N LEU A 459 5.98 -1.00 -24.23
CA LEU A 459 4.64 -0.47 -24.53
C LEU A 459 4.28 -0.63 -26.01
N LEU A 460 5.19 -0.25 -26.92
CA LEU A 460 4.93 -0.35 -28.36
C LEU A 460 4.69 -1.80 -28.78
N ALA A 461 5.48 -2.74 -28.26
CA ALA A 461 5.35 -4.15 -28.57
C ALA A 461 3.98 -4.74 -28.15
N GLN A 462 3.28 -4.16 -27.17
CA GLN A 462 1.91 -4.59 -26.83
C GLN A 462 0.89 -4.29 -27.93
N PHE A 463 1.13 -3.29 -28.79
CA PHE A 463 0.22 -2.94 -29.87
C PHE A 463 0.47 -3.76 -31.14
N PHE A 464 1.70 -4.25 -31.32
CA PHE A 464 2.07 -5.07 -32.48
C PHE A 464 1.76 -6.56 -32.29
N MET A 465 1.24 -6.97 -31.12
CA MET A 465 0.93 -8.36 -30.74
C MET A 465 -0.36 -8.48 -29.96
#